data_AF-A0A4R4M044-F1
#
_entry.id   AF-A0A4R4M044-F1
#
_cell.length_a   1.000
_cell.length_b   1.000
_cell.length_c   1.000
_cell.angle_alpha   90.00
_cell.angle_beta   90.00
_cell.angle_gamma   90.00
#
_symmetry.space_group_name_H-M   'P 1'
#
loop_
_entity.id
_entity.type
_entity.pdbx_description
1 polymer ?
#
loop_
_entity_poly.entity_id
_entity_poly.type
_entity_poly.pdbx_seq_one_letter_code
_entity_poly.pdbx_strand_id
1 'polypeptide(L)' 'MNTPELTQSTWRKSNHSGGHEGNCIEVADLNGHIGIRDSKSPHTGHLALSRQDFATLLTRLTPKP' A
#
# COMPACT_ATOMS: atom_id res chain seq x y z
N MET A 1 25.27 -2.83 11.84
CA MET A 1 24.90 -4.24 11.60
C MET A 1 23.76 -4.24 10.60
N ASN A 2 23.88 -5.08 9.59
CA ASN A 2 23.40 -4.85 8.24
C ASN A 2 22.03 -5.53 8.06
N THR A 3 20.98 -4.74 7.86
CA THR A 3 19.71 -5.28 7.40
C THR A 3 19.78 -5.31 5.88
N PRO A 4 19.61 -6.47 5.22
CA PRO A 4 19.55 -6.51 3.76
C PRO A 4 18.40 -5.61 3.33
N GLU A 5 18.72 -4.54 2.60
CA GLU A 5 17.75 -3.68 1.93
C GLU A 5 17.04 -4.55 0.89
N LEU A 6 15.98 -5.22 1.34
CA LEU A 6 15.05 -5.96 0.49
C LEU A 6 14.53 -4.95 -0.53
N THR A 7 15.12 -4.99 -1.73
CA THR A 7 14.65 -4.40 -2.99
C THR A 7 13.83 -3.12 -2.81
N GLN A 8 14.39 -1.93 -3.08
CA GLN A 8 13.70 -0.64 -3.03
C GLN A 8 12.34 -0.68 -3.76
N SER A 9 11.30 -1.13 -3.08
CA SER A 9 9.95 -1.12 -3.59
C SER A 9 9.50 0.32 -3.58
N THR A 10 9.21 0.87 -4.76
CA THR A 10 8.79 2.27 -4.89
C THR A 10 7.38 2.44 -4.35
N TRP A 11 7.28 2.89 -3.09
CA TRP A 11 6.03 3.24 -2.44
C TRP A 11 5.42 4.49 -3.06
N ARG A 12 4.14 4.40 -3.42
CA ARG A 12 3.34 5.51 -3.97
C ARG A 12 2.24 5.89 -2.99
N LYS A 13 2.19 7.17 -2.63
CA LYS A 13 1.16 7.75 -1.77
C LYS A 13 -0.08 8.12 -2.57
N SER A 14 -1.28 7.96 -1.98
CA SER A 14 -2.52 8.39 -2.61
C SER A 14 -2.67 9.92 -2.64
N ASN A 15 -3.13 10.48 -3.76
CA ASN A 15 -3.43 11.91 -3.91
C ASN A 15 -4.67 12.39 -3.14
N HIS A 16 -5.53 11.48 -2.66
CA HIS A 16 -6.67 11.84 -1.79
C HIS A 16 -6.25 12.25 -0.38
N SER A 17 -4.95 12.18 -0.06
CA SER A 17 -4.35 12.55 1.23
C SER A 17 -4.26 14.06 1.50
N GLY A 18 -4.84 14.90 0.62
CA GLY A 18 -4.61 16.36 0.60
C GLY A 18 -5.59 17.23 1.40
N GLY A 19 -6.62 16.67 2.05
CA GLY A 19 -7.63 17.46 2.75
C GLY A 19 -7.64 17.18 4.26
N HIS A 20 -6.95 18.04 5.03
CA HIS A 20 -6.96 18.27 6.49
C HIS A 20 -6.97 17.09 7.50
N GLU A 21 -7.26 15.85 7.12
CA GLU A 21 -7.41 14.70 8.03
C GLU A 21 -6.78 13.44 7.40
N GLY A 22 -5.45 13.47 7.30
CA GLY A 22 -4.62 12.51 6.56
C GLY A 22 -4.80 11.04 6.94
N ASN A 23 -5.63 10.33 6.18
CA ASN A 23 -5.61 8.87 6.07
C ASN A 23 -4.72 8.47 4.89
N CYS A 24 -3.42 8.73 5.04
CA CYS A 24 -2.46 8.60 3.96
C CYS A 24 -2.02 7.13 3.83
N ILE A 25 -2.56 6.41 2.85
CA ILE A 25 -2.10 5.05 2.52
C ILE A 25 -1.04 5.13 1.42
N GLU A 26 -0.01 4.28 1.51
CA GLU A 26 0.95 4.03 0.44
C GLU A 26 0.81 2.60 -0.09
N VAL A 27 1.02 2.44 -1.38
CA VAL A 27 1.03 1.14 -2.06
C VAL A 27 2.35 0.92 -2.79
N ALA A 28 2.82 -0.32 -2.83
CA ALA A 28 4.02 -0.70 -3.57
C ALA A 28 3.86 -2.06 -4.25
N ASP A 29 4.57 -2.23 -5.36
CA ASP A 29 4.82 -3.54 -5.93
C ASP A 29 5.96 -4.21 -5.15
N LEU A 30 5.65 -5.37 -4.56
CA LEU A 30 6.57 -6.20 -3.80
C LEU A 30 6.82 -7.52 -4.55
N ASN A 31 7.21 -7.41 -5.83
CA ASN A 31 7.59 -8.53 -6.70
C ASN A 31 6.51 -9.63 -6.76
N GLY A 32 5.33 -9.27 -7.27
CA GLY A 32 4.18 -10.17 -7.40
C GLY A 32 3.12 -10.02 -6.31
N HIS A 33 3.44 -9.28 -5.25
CA HIS A 33 2.49 -8.87 -4.21
C HIS A 33 2.27 -7.36 -4.23
N ILE A 34 1.11 -6.94 -3.73
CA ILE A 34 0.78 -5.53 -3.50
C ILE A 34 0.93 -5.25 -2.01
N GLY A 35 1.91 -4.43 -1.67
CA GLY A 35 2.10 -3.90 -0.33
C GLY A 35 1.18 -2.71 -0.09
N ILE A 36 0.54 -2.67 1.08
CA ILE A 36 -0.29 -1.55 1.55
C ILE A 36 0.16 -1.19 2.95
N ARG A 37 0.49 0.08 3.19
CA ARG A 37 0.89 0.54 4.53
C ARG A 37 0.35 1.92 4.86
N ASP A 38 0.32 2.22 6.14
CA ASP A 38 0.09 3.55 6.65
C ASP A 38 1.32 4.45 6.39
N SER A 39 1.12 5.59 5.76
CA SER A 39 2.22 6.55 5.48
C SER A 39 2.75 7.18 6.77
N LYS A 40 1.94 7.25 7.83
CA LYS A 40 2.34 7.86 9.10
C LYS A 40 3.22 6.93 9.94
N SER A 41 3.15 5.62 9.68
CA SER A 41 3.83 4.58 10.43
C SER A 41 4.52 3.55 9.50
N PRO A 42 5.44 3.98 8.62
CA PRO A 42 6.01 3.10 7.58
C PRO A 42 6.88 1.96 8.13
N HIS A 43 7.30 2.06 9.41
CA HIS A 43 8.11 1.06 10.11
C HIS A 43 7.28 0.00 10.85
N THR A 44 5.97 0.20 11.01
CA THR A 44 5.09 -0.72 11.75
C THR A 44 4.75 -1.97 10.93
N GLY A 45 5.16 -2.02 9.66
CA GLY A 45 4.91 -3.12 8.74
C GLY A 45 3.94 -2.71 7.62
N HIS A 46 3.58 -3.70 6.80
CA HIS A 46 2.68 -3.52 5.67
C HIS A 46 1.84 -4.79 5.46
N LEU A 47 0.62 -4.62 4.97
CA LEU A 47 -0.18 -5.72 4.46
C LEU A 47 0.35 -6.10 3.07
N ALA A 48 0.61 -7.37 2.82
CA ALA A 48 0.98 -7.87 1.50
C ALA A 48 -0.16 -8.75 0.96
N LEU A 49 -0.72 -8.36 -0.18
CA LEU A 49 -1.78 -9.09 -0.86
C LEU A 49 -1.28 -9.67 -2.18
N SER A 50 -1.84 -10.80 -2.59
CA SER A 50 -1.69 -11.22 -3.99
C SER A 50 -2.36 -10.18 -4.91
N ARG A 51 -1.93 -10.13 -6.18
CA ARG A 51 -2.61 -9.27 -7.18
C ARG A 51 -4.11 -9.60 -7.31
N GLN A 52 -4.47 -10.87 -7.13
CA GLN A 52 -5.86 -11.34 -7.24
C GLN A 52 -6.72 -10.87 -6.06
N ASP A 53 -6.19 -10.96 -4.84
CA ASP A 53 -6.89 -10.49 -3.65
C ASP A 53 -7.04 -8.97 -3.66
N PHE A 54 -6.00 -8.26 -4.12
CA PHE A 54 -6.07 -6.81 -4.28
C PHE A 54 -7.15 -6.40 -5.30
N ALA A 55 -7.24 -7.08 -6.45
CA ALA A 55 -8.31 -6.82 -7.42
C ALA A 55 -9.71 -7.12 -6.86
N THR A 56 -9.83 -8.18 -6.08
CA THR A 56 -11.08 -8.55 -5.40
C THR A 56 -11.48 -7.49 -4.38
N LEU A 57 -10.52 -6.99 -3.60
CA LEU A 57 -10.73 -5.90 -2.65
C LEU A 57 -11.22 -4.64 -3.36
N LEU A 58 -10.55 -4.22 -4.44
CA LEU A 58 -10.97 -3.04 -5.22
C LEU A 58 -12.40 -3.19 -5.73
N THR A 59 -12.76 -4.36 -6.26
CA THR A 59 -14.11 -4.66 -6.75
C THR A 59 -15.18 -4.50 -5.66
N ARG A 60 -14.85 -4.83 -4.41
CA ARG A 60 -15.77 -4.66 -3.26
C ARG A 60 -15.84 -3.22 -2.75
N LEU A 61 -14.76 -2.46 -2.89
CA LEU A 61 -14.68 -1.08 -2.42
C LEU A 61 -15.26 -0.07 -3.42
N THR A 62 -15.26 -0.39 -4.72
CA THR A 62 -15.95 0.41 -5.72
C THR A 62 -17.45 0.13 -5.69
N PRO A 63 -18.32 1.14 -5.52
CA PRO A 63 -19.75 0.98 -5.69
C PRO A 63 -20.04 0.40 -7.08
N LYS A 64 -20.94 -0.59 -7.15
CA LYS A 64 -21.51 -1.03 -8.43
C LYS A 64 -22.30 0.16 -9.03
N PRO A 65 -22.22 0.43 -10.34
CA PRO A 65 -23.01 1.49 -10.97
C PRO A 65 -24.51 1.30 -10.73
#